data_AF-A0A7M1B4C6-F1
#
_entry.id   AF-A0A7M1B4C6-F1
#
_cell.length_a   1.000
_cell.length_b   1.000
_cell.length_c   1.000
_cell.angle_alpha   90.00
_cell.angle_beta   90.00
_cell.angle_gamma   90.00
#
_symmetry.space_group_name_H-M   'P 1'
#
loop_
_entity.id
_entity.type
_entity.pdbx_description
1 polymer ?
#
loop_
_entity_poly.entity_id
_entity_poly.type
_entity_poly.pdbx_seq_one_letter_code
_entity_poly.pdbx_strand_id
1 'polypeptide(L)'
;MASLIKNFTLSIITLVVLFSGCTQPKNLSYAQQIKERTKYYSSLSEEEQIKAVSQYWWKIQFIKAPSYKVQKAALETSPRAIEEIENPTKEIQILAVNKIMKDGSFNIALTKLIESFDEEAQIVAVRHNPQIIQFITYPSERVQLEAVKINPFVIKNIINASPKAKEEAVKRNPRVAKFLR
;
A
#
# COMPACT_ATOMS: atom_id res chain seq x y z
N MET A 1 -23.54 -47.00 -28.44
CA MET A 1 -24.16 -46.03 -27.50
C MET A 1 -23.10 -45.51 -26.54
N ALA A 2 -22.08 -44.80 -27.04
CA ALA A 2 -20.99 -44.25 -26.23
C ALA A 2 -20.79 -42.78 -26.64
N SER A 3 -21.57 -41.90 -26.02
CA SER A 3 -21.58 -40.46 -26.31
C SER A 3 -21.99 -39.70 -25.06
N LEU A 4 -21.18 -39.75 -23.99
CA LEU A 4 -21.44 -38.94 -22.79
C LEU A 4 -20.23 -38.83 -21.84
N ILE A 5 -19.02 -38.57 -22.35
CA ILE A 5 -17.86 -38.26 -21.45
C ILE A 5 -17.00 -37.07 -21.96
N LYS A 6 -17.27 -36.50 -23.14
CA LYS A 6 -16.57 -35.29 -23.59
C LYS A 6 -17.33 -34.04 -23.15
N ASN A 7 -17.14 -33.60 -21.91
CA ASN A 7 -17.27 -32.19 -21.49
C ASN A 7 -17.00 -31.94 -19.99
N PHE A 8 -16.64 -32.94 -19.19
CA PHE A 8 -16.49 -32.76 -17.73
C PHE A 8 -15.04 -32.68 -17.22
N THR A 9 -14.03 -32.64 -18.10
CA THR A 9 -12.61 -32.69 -17.69
C THR A 9 -11.83 -31.37 -17.86
N LEU A 10 -12.38 -30.37 -18.56
CA LEU A 10 -11.70 -29.07 -18.75
C LEU A 10 -11.90 -28.06 -17.61
N SER A 11 -12.81 -28.32 -16.65
CA SER A 11 -13.11 -27.36 -15.59
C SER A 11 -12.25 -27.54 -14.32
N ILE A 12 -11.64 -28.70 -14.11
CA ILE A 12 -10.94 -29.02 -12.84
C ILE A 12 -9.42 -29.05 -13.02
N ILE A 13 -8.91 -29.47 -14.18
CA ILE A 13 -7.47 -29.58 -14.42
C ILE A 13 -6.81 -28.19 -14.50
N THR A 14 -7.53 -27.16 -14.92
CA THR A 14 -7.03 -25.77 -14.89
C THR A 14 -6.99 -25.18 -13.48
N LEU A 15 -7.75 -25.74 -12.54
CA LEU A 15 -7.87 -25.25 -11.16
C LEU A 15 -6.77 -25.82 -10.24
N VAL A 16 -6.33 -27.06 -10.47
CA VAL A 16 -5.31 -27.74 -9.64
C VAL A 16 -3.89 -27.21 -9.89
N VAL A 17 -3.61 -26.71 -11.08
CA VAL A 17 -2.27 -26.26 -11.50
C VAL A 17 -1.83 -24.94 -10.84
N LEU A 18 -2.74 -24.19 -10.21
CA LEU A 18 -2.41 -22.91 -9.56
C LEU A 18 -2.04 -23.03 -8.07
N PHE A 19 -2.24 -24.19 -7.43
CA PHE A 19 -2.17 -24.30 -5.96
C PHE A 19 -1.02 -25.13 -5.38
N SER A 20 -0.35 -25.96 -6.17
CA SER A 20 0.71 -26.84 -5.67
C SER A 20 1.86 -26.80 -6.65
N GLY A 21 3.05 -26.39 -6.22
CA GLY A 21 4.25 -26.22 -7.07
C GLY A 21 4.82 -27.49 -7.71
N CYS A 22 4.00 -28.44 -8.16
CA CYS A 22 4.43 -29.64 -8.86
C CYS A 22 3.60 -29.82 -10.14
N THR A 23 4.29 -29.75 -11.28
CA THR A 23 3.83 -29.85 -12.68
C THR A 23 3.40 -28.53 -13.34
N GLN A 24 4.39 -27.82 -13.90
CA GLN A 24 4.16 -26.78 -14.90
C GLN A 24 3.54 -27.39 -16.17
N PRO A 25 2.36 -26.95 -16.64
CA PRO A 25 1.95 -27.27 -18.00
C PRO A 25 2.82 -26.46 -18.96
N LYS A 26 3.46 -27.17 -19.91
CA LYS A 26 4.09 -26.70 -21.16
C LYS A 26 4.64 -25.26 -21.16
N ASN A 27 5.94 -25.11 -20.87
CA ASN A 27 6.84 -24.02 -21.31
C ASN A 27 6.24 -22.60 -21.46
N LEU A 28 5.45 -22.13 -20.47
CA LEU A 28 5.04 -20.74 -20.44
C LEU A 28 6.18 -19.87 -19.91
N SER A 29 6.52 -18.80 -20.63
CA SER A 29 7.43 -17.77 -20.14
C SER A 29 6.89 -17.15 -18.85
N TYR A 30 7.76 -16.56 -18.04
CA TYR A 30 7.36 -15.92 -16.78
C TYR A 30 6.27 -14.86 -17.01
N ALA A 31 6.38 -14.09 -18.09
CA ALA A 31 5.37 -13.10 -18.48
C ALA A 31 4.02 -13.74 -18.81
N GLN A 32 4.01 -14.90 -19.48
CA GLN A 32 2.77 -15.64 -19.75
C GLN A 32 2.13 -16.17 -18.46
N GLN A 33 2.94 -16.65 -17.51
CA GLN A 33 2.45 -17.09 -16.21
C GLN A 33 1.79 -15.95 -15.43
N ILE A 34 2.39 -14.77 -15.40
CA ILE A 34 1.78 -13.57 -14.78
C ILE A 34 0.45 -13.26 -15.46
N LYS A 35 0.42 -13.24 -16.80
CA LYS A 35 -0.79 -12.95 -17.57
C LYS A 35 -1.95 -13.90 -17.23
N GLU A 36 -1.69 -15.20 -17.17
CA GLU A 36 -2.71 -16.19 -16.82
C GLU A 36 -3.15 -16.08 -15.35
N ARG A 37 -2.23 -15.82 -14.41
CA ARG A 37 -2.60 -15.57 -13.00
C ARG A 37 -3.47 -14.34 -12.86
N THR A 38 -3.09 -13.22 -13.49
CA THR A 38 -3.88 -11.99 -13.47
C THR A 38 -5.27 -12.22 -14.02
N LYS A 39 -5.37 -12.92 -15.16
CA LYS A 39 -6.66 -13.28 -15.76
C LYS A 39 -7.51 -14.12 -14.79
N TYR A 40 -6.91 -15.13 -14.17
CA TYR A 40 -7.60 -16.01 -13.23
C TYR A 40 -8.09 -15.24 -11.99
N TYR A 41 -7.19 -14.62 -11.22
CA TYR A 41 -7.55 -13.96 -9.95
C TYR A 41 -8.52 -12.78 -10.14
N SER A 42 -8.42 -12.05 -11.25
CA SER A 42 -9.37 -10.97 -11.58
C SER A 42 -10.76 -11.49 -11.95
N SER A 43 -10.91 -12.76 -12.34
CA SER A 43 -12.21 -13.35 -12.70
C SER A 43 -12.97 -13.98 -11.53
N LEU A 44 -12.30 -14.14 -10.38
CA LEU A 44 -12.89 -14.70 -9.17
C LEU A 44 -13.94 -13.78 -8.55
N SER A 45 -14.87 -14.36 -7.79
CA SER A 45 -15.79 -13.59 -6.96
C SER A 45 -15.05 -12.82 -5.86
N GLU A 46 -15.65 -11.74 -5.34
CA GLU A 46 -15.06 -10.94 -4.24
C GLU A 46 -14.69 -11.82 -3.03
N GLU A 47 -15.53 -12.81 -2.67
CA GLU A 47 -15.26 -13.72 -1.56
C GLU A 47 -14.05 -14.63 -1.81
N GLU A 48 -13.90 -15.15 -3.04
CA GLU A 48 -12.75 -15.96 -3.43
C GLU A 48 -11.47 -15.14 -3.52
N GLN A 49 -11.55 -13.90 -4.01
CA GLN A 49 -10.44 -12.94 -3.99
C GLN A 49 -9.98 -12.66 -2.56
N ILE A 50 -10.92 -12.42 -1.63
CA ILE A 50 -10.63 -12.25 -0.19
C ILE A 50 -9.94 -13.51 0.35
N LYS A 51 -10.47 -14.72 0.11
CA LYS A 51 -9.82 -15.97 0.54
C LYS A 51 -8.39 -16.09 0.00
N ALA A 52 -8.18 -15.74 -1.26
CA ALA A 52 -6.86 -15.81 -1.88
C ALA A 52 -5.85 -14.88 -1.20
N VAL A 53 -6.19 -13.60 -1.00
CA VAL A 53 -5.29 -12.63 -0.35
C VAL A 53 -5.14 -12.87 1.15
N SER A 54 -6.16 -13.44 1.80
CA SER A 54 -6.09 -13.84 3.20
C SER A 54 -5.10 -14.98 3.43
N GLN A 55 -5.00 -15.91 2.49
CA GLN A 55 -4.00 -16.98 2.53
C GLN A 55 -2.60 -16.45 2.18
N TYR A 56 -2.50 -15.60 1.16
CA TYR A 56 -1.24 -15.04 0.69
C TYR A 56 -1.43 -13.62 0.18
N TRP A 57 -1.06 -12.63 1.00
CA TRP A 57 -1.26 -11.20 0.72
C TRP A 57 -0.74 -10.77 -0.66
N TRP A 58 0.41 -11.32 -1.09
CA TRP A 58 1.07 -10.96 -2.36
C TRP A 58 0.26 -11.34 -3.59
N LYS A 59 -0.79 -12.17 -3.46
CA LYS A 59 -1.70 -12.48 -4.57
C LYS A 59 -2.51 -11.26 -5.02
N ILE A 60 -2.58 -10.19 -4.22
CA ILE A 60 -3.29 -8.96 -4.61
C ILE A 60 -2.74 -8.34 -5.90
N GLN A 61 -1.45 -8.52 -6.20
CA GLN A 61 -0.82 -8.05 -7.45
C GLN A 61 -1.46 -8.64 -8.73
N PHE A 62 -2.19 -9.76 -8.62
CA PHE A 62 -2.87 -10.41 -9.74
C PHE A 62 -4.36 -10.03 -9.84
N ILE A 63 -4.89 -9.25 -8.90
CA ILE A 63 -6.30 -8.83 -8.90
C ILE A 63 -6.37 -7.42 -9.48
N LYS A 64 -6.95 -7.28 -10.68
CA LYS A 64 -7.17 -5.97 -11.29
C LYS A 64 -8.28 -5.22 -10.56
N ALA A 65 -8.02 -3.95 -10.25
CA ALA A 65 -8.97 -3.05 -9.57
C ALA A 65 -9.64 -3.73 -8.34
N PRO A 66 -8.85 -4.23 -7.36
CA PRO A 66 -9.39 -4.95 -6.22
C PRO A 66 -10.35 -4.05 -5.44
N SER A 67 -11.47 -4.60 -4.98
CA SER A 67 -12.43 -3.84 -4.18
C SER A 67 -11.81 -3.39 -2.85
N TYR A 68 -12.42 -2.40 -2.20
CA TYR A 68 -12.02 -1.98 -0.85
C TYR A 68 -11.89 -3.17 0.12
N LYS A 69 -12.83 -4.14 0.06
CA LYS A 69 -12.79 -5.30 0.97
C LYS A 69 -11.60 -6.21 0.69
N VAL A 70 -11.28 -6.43 -0.59
CA VAL A 70 -10.11 -7.23 -1.00
C VAL A 70 -8.82 -6.54 -0.60
N GLN A 71 -8.69 -5.23 -0.85
CA GLN A 71 -7.55 -4.42 -0.41
C GLN A 71 -7.36 -4.49 1.11
N LYS A 72 -8.45 -4.32 1.86
CA LYS A 72 -8.44 -4.41 3.32
C LYS A 72 -8.00 -5.79 3.79
N ALA A 73 -8.56 -6.86 3.22
CA ALA A 73 -8.19 -8.22 3.58
C ALA A 73 -6.70 -8.51 3.37
N ALA A 74 -6.13 -8.04 2.25
CA ALA A 74 -4.69 -8.17 2.00
C ALA A 74 -3.84 -7.42 3.03
N LEU A 75 -4.25 -6.20 3.41
CA LEU A 75 -3.58 -5.42 4.46
C LEU A 75 -3.70 -6.04 5.87
N GLU A 76 -4.82 -6.69 6.17
CA GLU A 76 -4.98 -7.45 7.42
C GLU A 76 -4.01 -8.64 7.47
N THR A 77 -3.76 -9.29 6.34
CA THR A 77 -2.77 -10.38 6.26
C THR A 77 -1.33 -9.87 6.31
N SER A 78 -1.02 -8.77 5.63
CA SER A 78 0.28 -8.12 5.74
C SER A 78 0.21 -6.64 5.35
N PRO A 79 0.73 -5.73 6.19
CA PRO A 79 0.80 -4.32 5.83
C PRO A 79 1.65 -4.05 4.58
N ARG A 80 2.56 -4.97 4.22
CA ARG A 80 3.36 -4.89 2.99
C ARG A 80 2.53 -4.97 1.71
N ALA A 81 1.30 -5.49 1.79
CA ALA A 81 0.40 -5.54 0.64
C ALA A 81 0.16 -4.18 -0.01
N ILE A 82 0.31 -3.07 0.73
CA ILE A 82 0.18 -1.72 0.18
C ILE A 82 1.14 -1.44 -0.99
N GLU A 83 2.31 -2.11 -1.04
CA GLU A 83 3.28 -1.98 -2.13
C GLU A 83 2.73 -2.54 -3.46
N GLU A 84 1.77 -3.47 -3.39
CA GLU A 84 1.22 -4.21 -4.53
C GLU A 84 -0.20 -3.74 -4.91
N ILE A 85 -0.80 -2.85 -4.11
CA ILE A 85 -2.15 -2.32 -4.39
C ILE A 85 -2.00 -1.16 -5.35
N GLU A 86 -2.49 -1.34 -6.58
CA GLU A 86 -2.64 -0.25 -7.52
C GLU A 86 -3.77 0.68 -7.07
N ASN A 87 -3.48 1.99 -6.96
CA ASN A 87 -4.43 3.04 -6.59
C ASN A 87 -5.23 2.73 -5.29
N PRO A 88 -4.56 2.58 -4.14
CA PRO A 88 -5.24 2.32 -2.88
C PRO A 88 -6.17 3.48 -2.53
N THR A 89 -7.39 3.17 -2.08
CA THR A 89 -8.31 4.20 -1.57
C THR A 89 -7.71 4.94 -0.38
N LYS A 90 -8.14 6.19 -0.13
CA LYS A 90 -7.69 6.98 1.02
C LYS A 90 -7.81 6.20 2.34
N GLU A 91 -8.91 5.49 2.54
CA GLU A 91 -9.17 4.68 3.73
C GLU A 91 -8.15 3.53 3.87
N ILE A 92 -7.74 2.93 2.75
CA ILE A 92 -6.70 1.88 2.70
C ILE A 92 -5.32 2.46 2.97
N GLN A 93 -5.00 3.64 2.46
CA GLN A 93 -3.75 4.34 2.76
C GLN A 93 -3.63 4.68 4.25
N ILE A 94 -4.69 5.23 4.85
CA ILE A 94 -4.74 5.51 6.30
C ILE A 94 -4.60 4.22 7.11
N LEU A 95 -5.30 3.16 6.72
CA LEU A 95 -5.20 1.85 7.37
C LEU A 95 -3.76 1.31 7.30
N ALA A 96 -3.12 1.40 6.13
CA ALA A 96 -1.74 0.98 5.94
C ALA A 96 -0.79 1.74 6.86
N VAL A 97 -0.89 3.08 6.93
CA VAL A 97 -0.10 3.91 7.85
C VAL A 97 -0.25 3.43 9.29
N ASN A 98 -1.48 3.27 9.78
CA ASN A 98 -1.74 2.86 11.16
C ASN A 98 -1.20 1.46 11.47
N LYS A 99 -1.29 0.52 10.54
CA LYS A 99 -0.76 -0.83 10.72
C LYS A 99 0.76 -0.86 10.68
N ILE A 100 1.36 -0.14 9.74
CA ILE A 100 2.80 -0.08 9.56
C ILE A 100 3.48 0.58 10.77
N MET A 101 2.87 1.61 11.34
CA MET A 101 3.47 2.46 12.38
C MET A 101 3.01 2.12 13.80
N LYS A 102 2.21 1.07 14.01
CA LYS A 102 1.57 0.71 15.29
C LYS A 102 2.53 0.68 16.48
N ASP A 103 3.76 0.20 16.28
CA ASP A 103 4.73 -0.01 17.35
C ASP A 103 5.86 1.04 17.34
N GLY A 104 5.63 2.21 16.71
CA GLY A 104 6.63 3.28 16.59
C GLY A 104 7.84 2.93 15.72
N SER A 105 7.82 1.76 15.07
CA SER A 105 8.89 1.30 14.19
C SER A 105 8.89 2.09 12.88
N PHE A 106 10.07 2.58 12.50
CA PHE A 106 10.29 3.24 11.22
C PHE A 106 10.28 2.19 10.09
N ASN A 107 9.43 2.38 9.08
CA ASN A 107 9.24 1.40 8.01
C ASN A 107 9.59 1.98 6.64
N ILE A 108 10.58 1.35 5.98
CA ILE A 108 11.11 1.70 4.66
C ILE A 108 10.07 1.56 3.53
N ALA A 109 9.08 0.67 3.69
CA ALA A 109 8.00 0.55 2.72
C ALA A 109 7.21 1.86 2.61
N LEU A 110 6.83 2.43 3.76
CA LEU A 110 6.03 3.65 3.80
C LEU A 110 6.78 4.86 3.25
N THR A 111 8.10 4.96 3.46
CA THR A 111 8.90 6.10 2.98
C THR A 111 8.90 6.22 1.46
N LYS A 112 8.66 5.13 0.73
CA LYS A 112 8.60 5.13 -0.74
C LYS A 112 7.21 5.48 -1.28
N LEU A 113 6.19 5.34 -0.45
CA LEU A 113 4.79 5.44 -0.86
C LEU A 113 4.12 6.73 -0.37
N ILE A 114 4.59 7.28 0.76
CA ILE A 114 3.88 8.36 1.45
C ILE A 114 3.69 9.63 0.62
N GLU A 115 4.60 9.90 -0.32
CA GLU A 115 4.50 11.04 -1.24
C GLU A 115 3.26 10.96 -2.13
N SER A 116 2.85 9.76 -2.55
CA SER A 116 1.68 9.56 -3.41
C SER A 116 0.37 9.40 -2.63
N PHE A 117 0.44 9.37 -1.30
CA PHE A 117 -0.75 9.21 -0.47
C PHE A 117 -1.57 10.51 -0.41
N ASP A 118 -2.85 10.35 -0.16
CA ASP A 118 -3.80 11.41 0.15
C ASP A 118 -3.32 12.26 1.33
N GLU A 119 -3.65 13.55 1.31
CA GLU A 119 -3.24 14.51 2.34
C GLU A 119 -3.62 14.04 3.76
N GLU A 120 -4.81 13.45 3.95
CA GLU A 120 -5.21 12.96 5.27
C GLU A 120 -4.37 11.76 5.72
N ALA A 121 -3.97 10.89 4.80
CA ALA A 121 -3.05 9.79 5.11
C ALA A 121 -1.65 10.30 5.45
N GLN A 122 -1.16 11.34 4.75
CA GLN A 122 0.09 12.03 5.08
C GLN A 122 0.03 12.67 6.48
N ILE A 123 -1.09 13.32 6.82
CA ILE A 123 -1.33 13.89 8.16
C ILE A 123 -1.27 12.80 9.24
N VAL A 124 -1.93 11.65 9.01
CA VAL A 124 -1.87 10.52 9.95
C VAL A 124 -0.42 10.01 10.11
N ALA A 125 0.34 9.93 9.02
CA ALA A 125 1.73 9.47 9.06
C ALA A 125 2.64 10.42 9.87
N VAL A 126 2.53 11.74 9.66
CA VAL A 126 3.32 12.71 10.44
C VAL A 126 2.89 12.79 11.90
N ARG A 127 1.64 12.44 12.22
CA ARG A 127 1.17 12.29 13.61
C ARG A 127 1.83 11.13 14.35
N HIS A 128 2.07 10.02 13.65
CA HIS A 128 2.83 8.90 14.21
C HIS A 128 4.32 9.22 14.30
N ASN A 129 4.90 9.82 13.25
CA ASN A 129 6.30 10.23 13.26
C ASN A 129 6.50 11.48 12.40
N PRO A 130 6.78 12.66 13.01
CA PRO A 130 6.93 13.90 12.25
C PRO A 130 8.16 13.89 11.33
N GLN A 131 9.13 12.99 11.53
CA GLN A 131 10.26 12.84 10.59
C GLN A 131 9.84 12.33 9.22
N ILE A 132 8.65 11.71 9.09
CA ILE A 132 8.14 11.22 7.81
C ILE A 132 8.00 12.34 6.77
N ILE A 133 7.81 13.59 7.22
CA ILE A 133 7.68 14.73 6.31
C ILE A 133 8.88 14.91 5.38
N GLN A 134 10.07 14.42 5.76
CA GLN A 134 11.26 14.49 4.90
C GLN A 134 11.16 13.61 3.63
N PHE A 135 10.18 12.70 3.57
CA PHE A 135 9.91 11.83 2.43
C PHE A 135 8.76 12.34 1.55
N ILE A 136 8.25 13.54 1.81
CA ILE A 136 7.23 14.19 1.00
C ILE A 136 7.90 15.42 0.39
N THR A 137 8.13 15.46 -0.93
CA THR A 137 8.90 16.55 -1.56
C THR A 137 8.16 17.88 -1.46
N TYR A 138 6.84 17.86 -1.63
CA TYR A 138 5.97 19.04 -1.61
C TYR A 138 4.82 18.85 -0.62
N PRO A 139 5.10 18.81 0.70
CA PRO A 139 4.05 18.61 1.70
C PRO A 139 3.17 19.85 1.73
N SER A 140 1.85 19.67 1.84
CA SER A 140 0.92 20.79 1.95
C SER A 140 1.17 21.60 3.22
N GLU A 141 0.71 22.86 3.27
CA GLU A 141 0.78 23.68 4.50
C GLU A 141 0.15 22.95 5.69
N ARG A 142 -0.93 22.18 5.49
CA ARG A 142 -1.56 21.38 6.55
C ARG A 142 -0.62 20.30 7.07
N VAL A 143 -0.01 19.51 6.20
CA VAL A 143 0.95 18.45 6.58
C VAL A 143 2.17 19.05 7.28
N GLN A 144 2.68 20.18 6.78
CA GLN A 144 3.80 20.90 7.40
C GLN A 144 3.46 21.35 8.82
N LEU A 145 2.30 21.99 9.01
CA LEU A 145 1.85 22.47 10.32
C LEU A 145 1.66 21.33 11.31
N GLU A 146 1.07 20.20 10.90
CA GLU A 146 0.89 19.04 11.77
C GLU A 146 2.25 18.47 12.22
N ALA A 147 3.21 18.31 11.31
CA ALA A 147 4.54 17.82 11.67
C ALA A 147 5.28 18.78 12.62
N VAL A 148 5.24 20.09 12.35
CA VAL A 148 5.92 21.13 13.14
C VAL A 148 5.33 21.28 14.54
N LYS A 149 3.99 21.17 14.69
CA LYS A 149 3.33 21.21 16.01
C LYS A 149 3.82 20.10 16.93
N ILE A 150 4.17 18.94 16.36
CA ILE A 150 4.66 17.77 17.11
C ILE A 150 6.17 17.91 17.36
N ASN A 151 6.95 18.21 16.33
CA ASN A 151 8.39 18.41 16.46
C ASN A 151 8.86 19.59 15.60
N PRO A 152 9.13 20.77 16.20
CA PRO A 152 9.51 21.95 15.43
C PRO A 152 10.87 21.80 14.71
N PHE A 153 11.73 20.86 15.12
CA PHE A 153 13.02 20.65 14.46
C PHE A 153 12.91 20.03 13.07
N VAL A 154 11.77 19.44 12.70
CA VAL A 154 11.56 18.89 11.35
C VAL A 154 11.51 19.98 10.29
N ILE A 155 11.32 21.25 10.68
CA ILE A 155 11.32 22.40 9.76
C ILE A 155 12.59 22.47 8.90
N LYS A 156 13.73 22.00 9.43
CA LYS A 156 15.01 21.95 8.69
C LYS A 156 14.99 20.99 7.50
N ASN A 157 14.05 20.04 7.48
CA ASN A 157 13.88 19.01 6.46
C ASN A 157 12.75 19.35 5.47
N ILE A 158 11.97 20.41 5.70
CA ILE A 158 10.85 20.78 4.84
C ILE A 158 11.35 21.70 3.73
N ILE A 159 11.40 21.17 2.51
CA ILE A 159 11.68 21.97 1.32
C ILE A 159 10.52 22.94 1.12
N ASN A 160 10.82 24.23 0.96
CA ASN A 160 9.83 25.30 0.79
C ASN A 160 8.78 25.38 1.92
N ALA A 161 9.25 25.36 3.17
CA ALA A 161 8.38 25.56 4.33
C ALA A 161 7.54 26.85 4.20
N SER A 162 6.24 26.71 4.38
CA SER A 162 5.27 27.82 4.36
C SER A 162 5.58 28.84 5.45
N PRO A 163 5.24 30.13 5.26
CA PRO A 163 5.41 31.15 6.29
C PRO A 163 4.77 30.75 7.63
N LYS A 164 3.57 30.15 7.59
CA LYS A 164 2.89 29.68 8.80
C LYS A 164 3.62 28.53 9.49
N ALA A 165 4.17 27.58 8.73
CA ALA A 165 4.97 26.50 9.32
C ALA A 165 6.27 27.04 9.93
N LYS A 166 6.93 28.01 9.28
CA LYS A 166 8.12 28.69 9.83
C LYS A 166 7.80 29.42 11.14
N GLU A 167 6.70 30.18 11.16
CA GLU A 167 6.24 30.91 12.35
C GLU A 167 5.89 29.95 13.50
N GLU A 168 5.09 28.92 13.24
CA GLU A 168 4.71 27.92 14.25
C GLU A 168 5.96 27.19 14.78
N ALA A 169 6.96 26.91 13.93
CA ALA A 169 8.20 26.28 14.36
C ALA A 169 8.99 27.16 15.36
N VAL A 170 9.15 28.44 15.06
CA VAL A 170 9.84 29.41 15.95
C VAL A 170 9.07 29.61 17.24
N LYS A 171 7.75 29.73 17.16
CA LYS A 171 6.86 29.85 18.32
C LYS A 171 7.00 28.64 19.25
N ARG A 172 7.09 27.43 18.71
CA ARG A 172 7.26 26.18 19.47
C ARG A 172 8.67 26.05 20.05
N ASN A 173 9.69 26.43 19.28
CA ASN A 173 11.07 26.41 19.74
C ASN A 173 11.92 27.45 18.99
N PRO A 174 12.26 28.60 19.62
CA PRO A 174 13.03 29.66 18.98
C PRO A 174 14.40 29.21 18.44
N ARG A 175 14.98 28.12 18.97
CA ARG A 175 16.28 27.59 18.49
C ARG A 175 16.23 27.08 17.06
N VAL A 176 15.04 26.80 16.51
CA VAL A 176 14.90 26.35 15.11
C VAL A 176 15.03 27.50 14.11
N ALA A 177 15.00 28.76 14.56
CA ALA A 177 15.18 29.94 13.70
C ALA A 177 16.48 29.88 12.89
N LYS A 178 17.53 29.24 13.42
CA LYS A 178 18.80 29.03 12.70
C LYS A 178 18.68 28.19 11.42
N PHE A 179 17.60 27.41 11.29
CA PHE A 179 17.30 26.61 10.09
C PHE A 179 16.44 27.38 9.08
N LEU A 180 15.92 28.55 9.46
CA LEU A 180 15.09 29.39 8.63
C LEU A 180 16.00 30.42 7.96
N ARG A 181 16.31 30.15 6.69
CA ARG A 181 16.85 31.17 5.79
C ARG A 181 15.69 31.95 5.16
#